data_AF-A0A843W270-F1
#
_entry.id   AF-A0A843W270-F1
#
_cell.length_a   1.000
_cell.length_b   1.000
_cell.length_c   1.000
_cell.angle_alpha   90.00
_cell.angle_beta   90.00
_cell.angle_gamma   90.00
#
_symmetry.space_group_name_H-M   'P 1'
#
loop_
_entity.id
_entity.type
_entity.pdbx_description
1 polymer ?
#
loop_
_entity_poly.entity_id
_entity_poly.type
_entity_poly.pdbx_seq_one_letter_code
_entity_poly.pdbx_strand_id
1 'polypeptide(L)'
;MWETRDTAMKTTGNRDPMAWRDYGLVWMMRDYWESLCECWATGPWQERSQAAKRNRSSIPEKNVHTSGSVSYATHNQKLHHELERASTFRELFDRTNKRKGTDDYVSESARTIAETYDRTMAERYAEGTPQPDKDPEAWVDAAGGPRKGRVYNFGDSLDTHPVLSSYATSIAPPAYASSSAAPPSVV
;
A
#
# COMPACT_ATOMS: atom_id res chain seq x y z
N MET A 1 -2.12 20.16 10.26
CA MET A 1 -3.56 20.22 9.95
C MET A 1 -4.37 19.13 10.67
N TRP A 2 -4.02 17.84 10.57
CA TRP A 2 -4.73 16.79 11.33
C TRP A 2 -4.58 16.95 12.85
N GLU A 3 -3.38 17.30 13.31
CA GLU A 3 -3.06 17.58 14.72
C GLU A 3 -3.90 18.74 15.25
N THR A 4 -4.01 19.81 14.47
CA THR A 4 -4.82 21.00 14.78
C THR A 4 -6.28 20.65 15.07
N ARG A 5 -6.87 19.82 14.21
CA ARG A 5 -8.24 19.32 14.38
C ARG A 5 -8.37 18.41 15.61
N ASP A 6 -7.39 17.55 15.84
CA ASP A 6 -7.37 16.62 16.98
C ASP A 6 -7.25 17.37 18.31
N THR A 7 -6.39 18.40 18.38
CA THR A 7 -6.27 19.30 19.52
C THR A 7 -7.59 20.01 19.79
N ALA A 8 -8.21 20.66 18.79
CA ALA A 8 -9.48 21.35 18.95
C ALA A 8 -10.61 20.41 19.43
N MET A 9 -10.67 19.19 18.88
CA MET A 9 -11.63 18.16 19.31
C MET A 9 -11.41 17.75 20.77
N LYS A 10 -10.15 17.56 21.20
CA LYS A 10 -9.81 17.22 22.58
C LYS A 10 -10.12 18.35 23.56
N THR A 11 -9.81 19.59 23.19
CA THR A 11 -10.04 20.76 24.05
C THR A 11 -11.53 21.05 24.21
N THR A 12 -12.33 20.91 23.15
CA THR A 12 -13.78 21.16 23.20
C THR A 12 -14.58 19.99 23.79
N GLY A 13 -14.03 18.78 23.75
CA GLY A 13 -14.78 17.55 24.07
C GLY A 13 -15.93 17.26 23.08
N ASN A 14 -16.03 18.03 21.99
CA ASN A 14 -17.12 17.96 21.02
C ASN A 14 -16.59 17.44 19.68
N ARG A 15 -17.36 16.57 19.02
CA ARG A 15 -17.05 16.04 17.69
C ARG A 15 -17.65 16.86 16.55
N ASP A 16 -18.49 17.85 16.85
CA ASP A 16 -19.03 18.79 15.88
C ASP A 16 -17.94 19.80 15.44
N PRO A 17 -17.57 19.84 14.16
CA PRO A 17 -16.59 20.80 13.64
C PRO A 17 -16.95 22.26 13.91
N MET A 18 -18.23 22.60 14.03
CA MET A 18 -18.66 23.96 14.32
C MET A 18 -18.25 24.43 15.71
N ALA A 19 -18.13 23.52 16.68
CA ALA A 19 -17.67 23.82 18.02
C ALA A 19 -16.15 24.11 18.08
N TRP A 20 -15.41 23.89 17.00
CA TRP A 20 -13.95 24.06 16.96
C TRP A 20 -13.50 25.44 16.49
N ARG A 21 -14.42 26.31 16.04
CA ARG A 21 -14.11 27.63 15.43
C ARG A 21 -13.21 28.50 16.30
N ASP A 22 -13.47 28.51 17.60
CA ASP A 22 -12.70 29.34 18.56
C ASP A 22 -11.37 28.71 19.00
N TYR A 23 -11.10 27.48 18.56
CA TYR A 23 -9.93 26.70 18.95
C TYR A 23 -8.89 26.57 17.82
N GLY A 24 -8.92 27.51 16.86
CA GLY A 24 -7.94 27.62 15.80
C GLY A 24 -6.53 27.90 16.33
N LEU A 25 -5.51 27.38 15.65
CA LEU A 25 -4.11 27.60 16.06
C LEU A 25 -3.60 28.97 15.63
N VAL A 26 -2.70 29.55 16.44
CA VAL A 26 -2.10 30.89 16.25
C VAL A 26 -1.42 31.08 14.90
N TRP A 27 -0.90 30.01 14.27
CA TRP A 27 -0.22 30.09 12.98
C TRP A 27 -1.18 30.10 11.77
N MET A 28 -2.47 29.81 11.96
CA MET A 28 -3.48 29.81 10.92
C MET A 28 -4.43 30.99 11.11
N MET A 29 -4.69 31.75 10.05
CA MET A 29 -5.66 32.86 10.13
C MET A 29 -7.03 32.31 10.49
N ARG A 30 -7.73 33.04 11.36
CA ARG A 30 -9.07 32.70 11.86
C ARG A 30 -10.03 32.38 10.73
N ASP A 31 -10.09 33.23 9.70
CA ASP A 31 -11.01 33.09 8.57
C ASP A 31 -10.81 31.76 7.81
N TYR A 32 -9.55 31.33 7.63
CA TYR A 32 -9.24 30.03 7.01
C TYR A 32 -9.65 28.87 7.91
N TRP A 33 -9.44 28.98 9.22
CA TRP A 33 -9.83 27.95 10.18
C TRP A 33 -11.36 27.80 10.26
N GLU A 34 -12.09 28.91 10.32
CA GLU A 34 -13.55 28.92 10.31
C GLU A 34 -14.10 28.32 9.02
N SER A 35 -13.53 28.68 7.86
CA SER A 35 -13.88 28.08 6.56
C SER A 35 -13.66 26.56 6.53
N LEU A 36 -12.59 26.07 7.16
CA LEU A 36 -12.34 24.62 7.27
C LEU A 36 -13.36 23.94 8.18
N CYS A 37 -13.70 24.55 9.32
CA CYS A 37 -14.72 24.04 10.23
C CYS A 37 -16.09 23.94 9.54
N GLU A 38 -16.46 24.95 8.76
CA GLU A 38 -17.67 24.94 7.92
C GLU A 38 -17.64 23.80 6.90
N CYS A 39 -16.54 23.65 6.17
CA CYS A 39 -16.37 22.57 5.20
C CYS A 39 -16.53 21.19 5.85
N TRP A 40 -15.93 20.98 7.02
CA TRP A 40 -16.01 19.72 7.77
C TRP A 40 -17.41 19.48 8.37
N ALA A 41 -18.15 20.53 8.68
CA ALA A 41 -19.52 20.44 9.15
C ALA A 41 -20.51 20.01 8.05
N THR A 42 -20.15 20.15 6.77
CA THR A 42 -21.05 19.76 5.66
C THR A 42 -21.33 18.26 5.65
N GLY A 43 -22.61 17.90 5.42
CA GLY A 43 -23.03 16.50 5.29
C GLY A 43 -22.20 15.68 4.29
N PRO A 44 -21.96 16.17 3.05
CA PRO A 44 -21.13 15.46 2.07
C PRO A 44 -19.71 15.19 2.56
N TRP A 45 -19.09 16.10 3.32
CA TRP A 45 -17.75 15.87 3.87
C TRP A 45 -17.79 14.80 4.97
N GLN A 46 -18.76 14.87 5.88
CA GLN A 46 -18.91 13.89 6.96
C GLN A 46 -19.16 12.49 6.41
N GLU A 47 -20.01 12.34 5.41
CA GLU A 47 -20.27 11.07 4.74
C GLU A 47 -19.00 10.49 4.11
N ARG A 48 -18.25 11.30 3.36
CA ARG A 48 -16.95 10.90 2.78
C ARG A 48 -15.96 10.51 3.86
N SER A 49 -15.89 11.26 4.95
CA SER A 49 -14.99 11.02 6.08
C SER A 49 -15.32 9.69 6.78
N GLN A 50 -16.60 9.41 7.02
CA GLN A 50 -17.06 8.16 7.62
C GLN A 50 -16.88 6.97 6.67
N ALA A 51 -17.19 7.13 5.38
CA ALA A 51 -16.94 6.11 4.37
C ALA A 51 -15.44 5.76 4.28
N ALA A 52 -14.57 6.77 4.26
CA ALA A 52 -13.12 6.56 4.27
C ALA A 52 -12.65 5.87 5.58
N LYS A 53 -13.25 6.21 6.73
CA LYS A 53 -12.97 5.53 8.00
C LYS A 53 -13.38 4.05 7.94
N ARG A 54 -14.60 3.75 7.48
CA ARG A 54 -15.12 2.38 7.30
C ARG A 54 -14.24 1.57 6.34
N ASN A 55 -13.80 2.18 5.25
CA ASN A 55 -12.91 1.55 4.27
C ASN A 55 -11.52 1.25 4.83
N ARG A 56 -10.99 2.10 5.72
CA ARG A 56 -9.72 1.81 6.42
C ARG A 56 -9.90 0.72 7.48
N SER A 57 -11.04 0.69 8.17
CA SER A 57 -11.31 -0.32 9.21
C SER A 57 -11.78 -1.67 8.66
N SER A 58 -12.23 -1.75 7.41
CA SER A 58 -12.75 -2.99 6.83
C SER A 58 -11.66 -4.03 6.59
N ILE A 59 -10.39 -3.62 6.48
CA ILE A 59 -9.25 -4.53 6.34
C ILE A 59 -8.06 -3.99 7.16
N PRO A 60 -8.05 -4.19 8.49
CA PRO A 60 -7.09 -3.56 9.39
C PRO A 60 -5.63 -3.97 9.16
N GLU A 61 -5.38 -5.13 8.54
CA GLU A 61 -4.04 -5.69 8.33
C GLU A 61 -3.45 -5.44 6.94
N LYS A 62 -4.23 -4.88 5.99
CA LYS A 62 -3.73 -4.71 4.61
C LYS A 62 -2.80 -3.51 4.49
N ASN A 63 -1.61 -3.77 3.93
CA ASN A 63 -0.61 -2.79 3.49
C ASN A 63 -0.06 -1.87 4.59
N VAL A 64 -0.06 -2.34 5.84
CA VAL A 64 0.63 -1.67 6.95
C VAL A 64 2.14 -1.84 6.77
N HIS A 65 2.91 -0.77 6.95
CA HIS A 65 4.37 -0.75 6.89
C HIS A 65 4.93 0.32 7.85
N THR A 66 6.19 0.19 8.27
CA THR A 66 6.90 1.10 9.19
C THR A 66 7.80 2.12 8.48
N SER A 67 7.85 2.11 7.14
CA SER A 67 8.65 3.04 6.32
C SER A 67 8.33 4.53 6.53
N GLY A 68 7.13 4.85 7.02
CA GLY A 68 6.67 6.22 7.19
C GLY A 68 6.58 6.97 5.85
N SER A 69 7.02 8.24 5.82
CA SER A 69 7.04 9.06 4.61
C SER A 69 8.27 8.84 3.71
N VAL A 70 9.13 7.87 4.06
CA VAL A 70 10.37 7.59 3.33
C VAL A 70 10.10 6.54 2.26
N SER A 71 10.58 6.79 1.04
CA SER A 71 10.40 5.88 -0.08
C SER A 71 11.21 4.58 0.08
N TYR A 72 10.76 3.51 -0.58
CA TYR A 72 11.50 2.26 -0.69
C TYR A 72 12.88 2.44 -1.33
N ALA A 73 13.00 3.28 -2.36
CA ALA A 73 14.28 3.57 -3.00
C ALA A 73 15.27 4.21 -2.01
N THR A 74 14.80 5.12 -1.17
CA THR A 74 15.61 5.72 -0.11
C THR A 74 15.99 4.71 0.97
N HIS A 75 15.07 3.84 1.38
CA HIS A 75 15.38 2.75 2.32
C HIS A 75 16.41 1.77 1.75
N ASN A 76 16.29 1.46 0.46
CA ASN A 76 17.22 0.59 -0.26
C ASN A 76 18.61 1.23 -0.33
N GLN A 77 18.73 2.51 -0.70
CA GLN A 77 20.00 3.24 -0.71
C GLN A 77 20.67 3.28 0.67
N LYS A 78 19.89 3.52 1.74
CA LYS A 78 20.41 3.47 3.11
C LYS A 78 20.92 2.09 3.48
N LEU A 79 20.17 1.06 3.10
CA LEU A 79 20.52 -0.33 3.39
C LEU A 79 21.77 -0.77 2.61
N HIS A 80 21.92 -0.34 1.37
CA HIS A 80 23.14 -0.53 0.59
C HIS A 80 24.38 0.06 1.27
N HIS A 81 24.25 1.27 1.81
CA HIS A 81 25.35 1.92 2.53
C HIS A 81 25.63 1.24 3.87
N GLU A 82 24.60 0.79 4.60
CA GLU A 82 24.76 0.11 5.90
C GLU A 82 25.37 -1.29 5.78
N LEU A 83 25.06 -2.02 4.71
CA LEU A 83 25.55 -3.38 4.46
C LEU A 83 26.83 -3.41 3.61
N GLU A 84 27.24 -2.26 3.05
CA GLU A 84 28.34 -2.14 2.08
C GLU A 84 28.21 -3.07 0.86
N ARG A 85 26.98 -3.51 0.55
CA ARG A 85 26.67 -4.42 -0.58
C ARG A 85 25.27 -4.19 -1.14
N ALA A 86 24.92 -4.96 -2.17
CA ALA A 86 23.55 -5.02 -2.64
C ALA A 86 22.59 -5.54 -1.54
N SER A 87 21.53 -4.80 -1.21
CA SER A 87 20.48 -5.31 -0.32
C SER A 87 19.49 -6.18 -1.08
N THR A 88 19.06 -7.26 -0.43
CA THR A 88 18.08 -8.20 -0.99
C THR A 88 16.65 -7.67 -0.83
N PHE A 89 15.70 -8.26 -1.57
CA PHE A 89 14.28 -7.97 -1.36
C PHE A 89 13.81 -8.29 0.05
N ARG A 90 14.32 -9.38 0.64
CA ARG A 90 13.94 -9.76 1.99
C ARG A 90 14.42 -8.77 3.04
N GLU A 91 15.67 -8.30 2.93
CA GLU A 91 16.22 -7.32 3.89
C GLU A 91 15.50 -5.98 3.82
N LEU A 92 15.19 -5.51 2.60
CA LEU A 92 14.44 -4.28 2.39
C LEU A 92 12.99 -4.41 2.90
N PHE A 93 12.39 -5.58 2.72
CA PHE A 93 11.06 -5.87 3.23
C PHE A 93 11.04 -5.85 4.75
N ASP A 94 11.96 -6.56 5.40
CA ASP A 94 12.08 -6.61 6.85
C ASP A 94 12.27 -5.22 7.45
N ARG A 95 13.14 -4.39 6.84
CA ARG A 95 13.36 -3.00 7.26
C ARG A 95 12.08 -2.16 7.28
N THR A 96 11.14 -2.45 6.40
CA THR A 96 9.91 -1.65 6.20
C THR A 96 8.66 -2.31 6.77
N ASN A 97 8.72 -3.57 7.20
CA ASN A 97 7.56 -4.32 7.66
C ASN A 97 7.73 -4.94 9.05
N LYS A 98 8.89 -4.81 9.68
CA LYS A 98 9.08 -5.13 11.09
C LYS A 98 8.89 -3.91 11.98
N ARG A 99 8.42 -4.17 13.21
CA ARG A 99 8.26 -3.14 14.26
C ARG A 99 9.64 -2.72 14.75
N LYS A 100 9.85 -1.42 14.94
CA LYS A 100 11.14 -0.90 15.39
C LYS A 100 11.49 -1.47 16.77
N GLY A 101 12.69 -2.06 16.89
CA GLY A 101 13.17 -2.64 18.16
C GLY A 101 12.61 -4.03 18.47
N THR A 102 11.93 -4.67 17.53
CA THR A 102 11.43 -6.05 17.66
C THR A 102 11.62 -6.77 16.32
N ASP A 103 11.64 -8.09 16.33
CA ASP A 103 11.68 -8.88 15.09
C ASP A 103 10.27 -9.19 14.53
N ASP A 104 9.23 -8.68 15.20
CA ASP A 104 7.84 -8.92 14.85
C ASP A 104 7.39 -8.11 13.64
N TYR A 105 6.66 -8.77 12.74
CA TYR A 105 5.99 -8.13 11.62
C TYR A 105 4.83 -7.22 12.07
N VAL A 106 4.57 -6.17 11.28
CA VAL A 106 3.48 -5.23 11.53
C VAL A 106 2.09 -5.83 11.30
N SER A 107 2.00 -6.86 10.46
CA SER A 107 0.76 -7.58 10.19
C SER A 107 1.04 -9.04 9.85
N GLU A 108 0.01 -9.88 10.00
CA GLU A 108 0.08 -11.29 9.63
C GLU A 108 0.33 -11.46 8.13
N SER A 109 -0.29 -10.60 7.30
CA SER A 109 -0.01 -10.59 5.85
C SER A 109 1.47 -10.36 5.53
N ALA A 110 2.14 -9.46 6.26
CA ALA A 110 3.57 -9.24 6.03
C ALA A 110 4.41 -10.46 6.41
N ARG A 111 4.08 -11.12 7.53
CA ARG A 111 4.71 -12.38 7.96
C ARG A 111 4.52 -13.48 6.92
N THR A 112 3.28 -13.73 6.49
CA THR A 112 2.95 -14.78 5.51
C THR A 112 3.69 -14.57 4.18
N ILE A 113 3.79 -13.32 3.69
CA ILE A 113 4.50 -13.01 2.45
C ILE A 113 6.00 -13.30 2.61
N ALA A 114 6.59 -12.88 3.73
CA ALA A 114 7.98 -13.18 4.07
C ALA A 114 8.24 -14.70 4.08
N GLU A 115 7.49 -15.46 4.87
CA GLU A 115 7.66 -16.92 4.99
C GLU A 115 7.44 -17.64 3.65
N THR A 116 6.44 -17.19 2.87
CA THR A 116 6.18 -17.76 1.54
C THR A 116 7.34 -17.46 0.59
N TYR A 117 7.89 -16.24 0.63
CA TYR A 117 9.06 -15.89 -0.18
C TYR A 117 10.27 -16.75 0.17
N ASP A 118 10.58 -16.95 1.45
CA ASP A 118 11.70 -17.80 1.86
C ASP A 118 11.52 -19.24 1.37
N ARG A 119 10.31 -19.79 1.50
CA ARG A 119 9.98 -21.12 0.98
C ARG A 119 10.15 -21.19 -0.54
N THR A 120 9.60 -20.21 -1.27
CA THR A 120 9.70 -20.17 -2.73
C THR A 120 11.14 -20.03 -3.21
N MET A 121 11.97 -19.24 -2.52
CA MET A 121 13.39 -19.14 -2.83
C MET A 121 14.12 -20.46 -2.57
N ALA A 122 13.82 -21.15 -1.45
CA ALA A 122 14.42 -22.45 -1.14
C ALA A 122 14.00 -23.56 -2.13
N GLU A 123 12.78 -23.52 -2.64
CA GLU A 123 12.29 -24.45 -3.67
C GLU A 123 12.90 -24.18 -5.06
N ARG A 124 13.07 -22.90 -5.43
CA ARG A 124 13.64 -22.50 -6.73
C ARG A 124 15.15 -22.70 -6.81
N TYR A 125 15.85 -22.46 -5.72
CA TYR A 125 17.30 -22.49 -5.64
C TYR A 125 17.72 -23.60 -4.69
N ALA A 126 17.94 -24.80 -5.24
CA ALA A 126 18.44 -25.94 -4.48
C ALA A 126 19.80 -25.63 -3.82
N GLU A 127 20.11 -26.33 -2.74
CA GLU A 127 21.34 -26.14 -1.97
C GLU A 127 22.59 -26.23 -2.88
N GLY A 128 23.35 -25.14 -2.96
CA GLY A 128 24.54 -25.01 -3.81
C GLY A 128 24.33 -24.27 -5.14
N THR A 129 23.10 -23.85 -5.48
CA THR A 129 22.88 -22.90 -6.59
C THR A 129 23.01 -21.45 -6.12
N PRO A 130 23.64 -20.55 -6.91
CA PRO A 130 23.70 -19.13 -6.57
C PRO A 130 22.28 -18.54 -6.54
N GLN A 131 21.84 -18.13 -5.36
CA GLN A 131 20.60 -17.41 -5.18
C GLN A 131 20.78 -15.96 -5.65
N PRO A 132 19.89 -15.42 -6.52
CA PRO A 132 19.98 -14.02 -6.89
C PRO A 132 19.61 -13.12 -5.72
N ASP A 133 20.25 -11.95 -5.62
CA ASP A 133 19.93 -10.93 -4.61
C ASP A 133 18.46 -10.47 -4.68
N LYS A 134 17.87 -10.56 -5.87
CA LYS A 134 16.52 -10.13 -6.19
C LYS A 134 15.87 -11.12 -7.15
N ASP A 135 14.75 -11.70 -6.74
CA ASP A 135 13.86 -12.51 -7.59
C ASP A 135 12.46 -11.88 -7.59
N PRO A 136 12.13 -11.06 -8.61
CA PRO A 136 10.84 -10.41 -8.73
C PRO A 136 9.68 -11.39 -8.95
N GLU A 137 9.91 -12.54 -9.59
CA GLU A 137 8.87 -13.55 -9.82
C GLU A 137 8.52 -14.25 -8.52
N ALA A 138 9.52 -14.69 -7.75
CA ALA A 138 9.32 -15.24 -6.41
C ALA A 138 8.62 -14.26 -5.48
N TRP A 139 8.93 -12.98 -5.58
CA TRP A 139 8.24 -11.98 -4.78
C TRP A 139 6.77 -11.84 -5.18
N VAL A 140 6.50 -11.76 -6.48
CA VAL A 140 5.13 -11.63 -7.01
C VAL A 140 4.28 -12.84 -6.62
N ASP A 141 4.82 -14.05 -6.72
CA ASP A 141 4.15 -15.27 -6.29
C ASP A 141 3.85 -15.28 -4.79
N ALA A 142 4.85 -14.96 -3.97
CA ALA A 142 4.70 -14.89 -2.51
C ALA A 142 3.68 -13.82 -2.07
N ALA A 143 3.57 -12.73 -2.84
CA ALA A 143 2.59 -11.66 -2.63
C ALA A 143 1.17 -12.02 -3.10
N GLY A 144 0.96 -13.21 -3.69
CA GLY A 144 -0.33 -13.66 -4.23
C GLY A 144 -0.68 -13.05 -5.60
N GLY A 145 0.35 -12.67 -6.37
CA GLY A 145 0.21 -12.07 -7.69
C GLY A 145 -0.17 -10.58 -7.69
N PRO A 146 -0.21 -9.96 -8.88
CA PRO A 146 -0.58 -8.56 -9.01
C PRO A 146 -2.08 -8.36 -8.79
N ARG A 147 -2.42 -7.36 -7.98
CA ARG A 147 -3.80 -6.93 -7.77
C ARG A 147 -3.98 -5.50 -8.26
N LYS A 148 -4.82 -5.30 -9.28
CA LYS A 148 -5.01 -4.01 -9.95
C LYS A 148 -3.68 -3.40 -10.45
N GLY A 149 -2.83 -4.23 -11.04
CA GLY A 149 -1.52 -3.82 -11.58
C GLY A 149 -0.48 -3.45 -10.52
N ARG A 150 -0.66 -3.87 -9.27
CA ARG A 150 0.28 -3.58 -8.17
C ARG A 150 0.58 -4.85 -7.39
N VAL A 151 1.83 -5.00 -6.99
CA VAL A 151 2.31 -6.05 -6.08
C VAL A 151 2.42 -5.48 -4.69
N TYR A 152 2.21 -6.31 -3.67
CA TYR A 152 2.35 -5.92 -2.27
C TYR A 152 3.75 -5.33 -2.01
N ASN A 153 3.77 -4.16 -1.37
CA ASN A 153 4.93 -3.32 -1.03
C ASN A 153 5.79 -2.80 -2.18
N PHE A 154 6.20 -3.63 -3.14
CA PHE A 154 7.30 -3.25 -4.03
C PHE A 154 6.92 -2.47 -5.29
N GLY A 155 5.63 -2.39 -5.63
CA GLY A 155 5.13 -1.51 -6.70
C GLY A 155 6.08 -1.38 -7.90
N ASP A 156 6.33 -0.15 -8.35
CA ASP A 156 7.28 0.17 -9.43
C ASP A 156 8.74 0.35 -8.93
N SER A 157 8.95 0.26 -7.62
CA SER A 157 10.18 0.74 -6.96
C SER A 157 11.40 -0.17 -7.10
N LEU A 158 11.20 -1.40 -7.58
CA LEU A 158 12.24 -2.43 -7.67
C LEU A 158 12.26 -3.16 -9.03
N ASP A 159 11.74 -2.51 -10.07
CA ASP A 159 11.67 -3.05 -11.43
C ASP A 159 10.92 -4.40 -11.50
N THR A 160 9.77 -4.48 -10.83
CA THR A 160 8.84 -5.61 -11.01
C THR A 160 8.07 -5.51 -12.33
N HIS A 161 8.30 -4.46 -13.12
CA HIS A 161 7.56 -4.14 -14.34
C HIS A 161 7.59 -5.27 -15.39
N PRO A 162 8.73 -5.94 -15.67
CA PRO A 162 8.74 -7.07 -16.61
C PRO A 162 7.81 -8.20 -16.18
N VAL A 163 7.80 -8.52 -14.88
CA VAL A 163 6.93 -9.57 -14.31
C VAL A 163 5.47 -9.11 -14.31
N LEU A 164 5.18 -7.88 -13.92
CA LEU A 164 3.82 -7.33 -14.00
C LEU A 164 3.26 -7.36 -15.42
N SER A 165 4.09 -7.06 -16.42
CA SER A 165 3.72 -7.08 -17.84
C SER A 165 3.46 -8.50 -18.35
N SER A 166 4.24 -9.49 -17.93
CA SER A 166 4.03 -10.88 -18.33
C SER A 166 2.72 -11.44 -17.77
N TYR A 167 2.39 -11.16 -16.50
CA TYR A 167 1.09 -11.53 -15.90
C TYR A 167 -0.08 -10.86 -16.61
N ALA A 168 0.03 -9.59 -17.01
CA ALA A 168 -1.02 -8.90 -17.75
C ALA A 168 -1.30 -9.55 -19.12
N THR A 169 -0.27 -10.13 -19.75
CA THR A 169 -0.37 -10.81 -21.05
C THR A 169 -0.90 -12.24 -20.90
N SER A 170 -0.61 -12.91 -19.78
CA SER A 170 -1.12 -14.26 -19.46
C SER A 170 -2.63 -14.28 -19.18
N ILE A 171 -3.20 -13.18 -18.67
CA ILE A 171 -4.66 -13.02 -18.42
C ILE A 171 -5.37 -12.48 -19.68
N ALA A 172 -4.94 -12.88 -20.88
CA ALA A 172 -5.70 -12.59 -22.09
C ALA A 172 -7.10 -13.27 -21.98
N PRO A 173 -8.21 -12.55 -22.24
CA PRO A 173 -9.53 -13.19 -22.27
C PRO A 173 -9.54 -14.27 -23.36
N PRO A 174 -10.25 -15.40 -23.16
CA PRO A 174 -10.42 -16.38 -24.23
C PRO A 174 -10.98 -15.64 -25.45
N ALA A 175 -10.34 -15.83 -26.60
CA ALA A 175 -10.77 -15.24 -27.85
C ALA A 175 -12.27 -15.49 -28.01
N TYR A 176 -13.07 -14.42 -28.03
CA TYR A 176 -14.44 -14.52 -28.48
C TYR A 176 -14.37 -15.03 -29.92
N ALA A 177 -14.66 -16.31 -30.11
CA ALA A 177 -14.86 -16.86 -31.43
C ALA A 177 -16.05 -16.10 -32.03
N SER A 178 -15.78 -15.20 -32.98
CA SER A 178 -16.80 -14.55 -33.79
C SER A 178 -17.56 -15.61 -34.57
N SER A 179 -18.68 -16.07 -34.02
CA SER A 179 -19.68 -16.80 -34.78
C SER A 179 -20.36 -15.79 -35.71
N SER A 180 -19.92 -15.78 -36.96
CA SER A 180 -20.60 -15.08 -38.05
C SER A 180 -21.88 -15.83 -38.41
N ALA A 181 -23.00 -15.48 -37.78
CA ALA A 181 -24.32 -15.87 -38.27
C ALA A 181 -24.82 -14.80 -39.26
N ALA A 182 -25.01 -15.19 -40.52
CA ALA A 182 -25.60 -14.35 -41.55
C ALA A 182 -27.08 -14.06 -41.23
N PRO A 183 -27.63 -12.87 -41.57
CA PRO A 183 -29.03 -12.55 -41.31
C PRO A 183 -29.97 -13.28 -42.28
N PRO A 184 -31.19 -13.64 -41.86
CA PRO A 184 -32.15 -14.34 -42.71
C PRO A 184 -32.82 -13.38 -43.70
N SER A 185 -32.96 -13.85 -44.95
CA SER A 185 -33.71 -13.20 -46.02
C SER A 185 -35.20 -13.09 -45.67
N VAL A 186 -35.75 -11.89 -45.80
CA VAL A 186 -37.18 -11.62 -45.69
C VAL A 186 -37.84 -11.96 -47.03
N VAL A 187 -38.89 -12.78 -46.99
CA VAL A 187 -39.86 -12.96 -48.09
C VAL A 187 -41.07 -12.07 -47.81
#